data_AF-A0AA92LYM4-F1
#
_entry.id   AF-A0AA92LYM4-F1
#
_cell.length_a   1.000
_cell.length_b   1.000
_cell.length_c   1.000
_cell.angle_alpha   90.00
_cell.angle_beta   90.00
_cell.angle_gamma   90.00
#
_symmetry.space_group_name_H-M   'P 1'
#
loop_
_entity.id
_entity.type
_entity.pdbx_description
1 polymer ?
#
loop_
_entity_poly.entity_id
_entity_poly.type
_entity_poly.pdbx_seq_one_letter_code
_entity_poly.pdbx_strand_id
1 'polypeptide(L)'
;MNKRVLHGLFFVGSFTLVGCTTTDSMTTEEAKQAVPKINSVSTEVISNWIDSKVLAPEGLSLEQDNLRYISGSADLNSDGNAEHIVLLQDRYFCGSGGCAAYMFDNEGNVINRMSVTRTPIVLADSYSNGWQDFIVWSNGSYRLMSYNGDSYPSNPSLEPKVDRDSNQQAAIANVMATELYQQDGYDIMPADSKTLWTPANVYHFTFKHYGDPHSTYKATVDMNSGEVDIVAVPAAE
;
A
#
# COMPACT_ATOMS: atom_id res chain seq x y z
N MET A 1 6.71 62.01 43.53
CA MET A 1 6.79 63.47 43.70
C MET A 1 8.25 63.89 43.55
N ASN A 2 8.57 64.68 42.52
CA ASN A 2 9.84 65.42 42.31
C ASN A 2 11.15 64.60 42.18
N LYS A 3 12.16 64.96 41.39
CA LYS A 3 12.38 65.87 40.25
C LYS A 3 13.90 65.79 39.96
N ARG A 4 14.31 66.08 38.71
CA ARG A 4 15.64 66.57 38.23
C ARG A 4 16.74 65.49 38.08
N VAL A 5 17.27 65.19 36.88
CA VAL A 5 18.00 66.00 35.86
C VAL A 5 19.35 66.52 36.39
N LEU A 6 20.49 66.06 35.84
CA LEU A 6 21.43 66.86 35.00
C LEU A 6 22.68 66.07 34.51
N HIS A 7 23.02 66.33 33.23
CA HIS A 7 24.23 66.19 32.39
C HIS A 7 25.55 65.50 32.82
N GLY A 8 26.15 64.82 31.82
CA GLY A 8 27.60 64.71 31.56
C GLY A 8 27.88 63.77 30.36
N LEU A 9 28.05 64.28 29.14
CA LEU A 9 29.31 64.64 28.45
C LEU A 9 29.99 63.46 27.69
N PHE A 10 29.94 63.57 26.35
CA PHE A 10 30.90 63.14 25.31
C PHE A 10 31.70 61.83 25.46
N PHE A 11 31.48 60.90 24.52
CA PHE A 11 32.57 60.36 23.71
C PHE A 11 32.10 60.03 22.29
N VAL A 12 32.79 60.61 21.32
CA VAL A 12 32.63 60.39 19.88
C VAL A 12 33.20 59.02 19.56
N GLY A 13 32.36 58.12 19.06
CA GLY A 13 32.77 56.84 18.51
C GLY A 13 32.19 56.68 17.11
N SER A 14 32.92 57.15 16.11
CA SER A 14 32.68 56.79 14.71
C SER A 14 32.80 55.28 14.56
N PHE A 15 31.67 54.60 14.37
CA PHE A 15 31.64 53.29 13.74
C PHE A 15 31.04 53.43 12.35
N THR A 16 31.87 53.05 11.40
CA THR A 16 31.63 52.98 9.96
C THR A 16 30.34 52.22 9.63
N LEU A 17 29.50 52.84 8.81
CA LEU A 17 28.40 52.20 8.08
C LEU A 17 28.94 51.00 7.27
N VAL A 18 28.65 49.79 7.75
CA VAL A 18 28.62 48.60 6.90
C VAL A 18 27.19 48.45 6.40
N GLY A 19 27.05 48.42 5.08
CA GLY A 19 25.81 48.60 4.36
C GLY A 19 24.72 47.56 4.67
N CYS A 20 23.48 48.04 4.61
CA CYS A 20 22.29 47.21 4.44
C CYS A 20 22.47 46.34 3.19
N THR A 21 22.51 45.03 3.38
CA THR A 21 22.13 44.11 2.32
C THR A 21 20.64 43.87 2.49
N THR A 22 19.91 44.08 1.41
CA THR A 22 18.46 43.89 1.33
C THR A 22 18.19 42.42 1.63
N THR A 23 17.56 42.14 2.76
CA THR A 23 17.02 40.82 3.07
C THR A 23 15.81 40.62 2.16
N ASP A 24 16.05 40.06 0.98
CA ASP A 24 14.98 39.57 0.12
C ASP A 24 14.47 38.27 0.78
N SER A 25 13.35 38.41 1.48
CA SER A 25 12.55 37.30 1.97
C SER A 25 11.96 36.56 0.78
N MET A 26 12.71 35.60 0.23
CA MET A 26 12.18 34.62 -0.70
C MET A 26 11.97 33.30 0.05
N THR A 27 10.70 33.13 0.43
CA THR A 27 9.97 31.88 0.60
C THR A 27 10.80 30.62 0.35
N THR A 28 11.09 29.91 1.44
CA THR A 28 11.38 28.49 1.41
C THR A 28 10.13 27.80 0.85
N GLU A 29 10.06 27.58 -0.45
CA GLU A 29 9.18 26.56 -0.99
C GLU A 29 9.71 25.23 -0.45
N GLU A 30 8.98 24.68 0.52
CA GLU A 30 9.09 23.28 0.91
C GLU A 30 9.01 22.45 -0.37
N ALA A 31 10.14 21.88 -0.77
CA ALA A 31 10.19 20.89 -1.82
C ALA A 31 9.35 19.69 -1.35
N LYS A 32 8.07 19.66 -1.73
CA LYS A 32 7.30 18.42 -1.81
C LYS A 32 8.09 17.51 -2.74
N GLN A 33 8.81 16.55 -2.16
CA GLN A 33 9.46 15.49 -2.90
C GLN A 33 8.40 14.86 -3.81
N ALA A 34 8.54 15.08 -5.12
CA ALA A 34 7.76 14.35 -6.10
C ALA A 34 8.09 12.87 -5.90
N VAL A 35 7.09 12.07 -5.55
CA VAL A 35 7.21 10.61 -5.55
C VAL A 35 7.79 10.22 -6.92
N PRO A 36 8.92 9.50 -6.98
CA PRO A 36 9.52 9.14 -8.26
C PRO A 36 8.47 8.44 -9.12
N LYS A 37 8.31 8.92 -10.35
CA LYS A 37 7.36 8.37 -11.31
C LYS A 37 7.84 6.97 -11.70
N ILE A 38 7.28 5.95 -11.07
CA ILE A 38 7.56 4.54 -11.40
C ILE A 38 7.13 4.27 -12.84
N ASN A 39 8.01 3.62 -13.60
CA ASN A 39 7.70 3.10 -14.92
C ASN A 39 6.94 1.78 -14.77
N SER A 40 5.67 1.75 -15.18
CA SER A 40 4.77 0.60 -15.02
C SER A 40 3.95 0.42 -16.29
N VAL A 41 3.67 -0.82 -16.68
CA VAL A 41 2.79 -1.11 -17.82
C VAL A 41 1.30 -1.08 -17.47
N SER A 42 0.44 -1.07 -18.48
CA SER A 42 -1.01 -1.13 -18.33
C SER A 42 -1.52 -2.56 -18.14
N THR A 43 -2.74 -2.70 -17.62
CA THR A 43 -3.38 -4.00 -17.41
C THR A 43 -3.54 -4.79 -18.71
N GLU A 44 -3.74 -4.12 -19.85
CA GLU A 44 -3.86 -4.79 -21.16
C GLU A 44 -2.55 -5.46 -21.57
N VAL A 45 -1.40 -4.83 -21.27
CA VAL A 45 -0.08 -5.42 -21.50
C VAL A 45 0.10 -6.67 -20.62
N ILE A 46 -0.27 -6.56 -19.35
CA ILE A 46 -0.24 -7.70 -18.40
C ILE A 46 -1.14 -8.84 -18.91
N SER A 47 -2.37 -8.56 -19.38
CA SER A 47 -3.26 -9.57 -19.98
C SER A 47 -2.58 -10.34 -21.10
N ASN A 48 -1.90 -9.63 -22.01
CA ASN A 48 -1.19 -10.25 -23.14
C ASN A 48 -0.04 -11.15 -22.67
N TRP A 49 0.67 -10.77 -21.59
CA TRP A 49 1.69 -11.63 -21.00
C TRP A 49 1.08 -12.87 -20.35
N ILE A 50 -0.04 -12.73 -19.65
CA ILE A 50 -0.76 -13.88 -19.07
C ILE A 50 -1.15 -14.86 -20.18
N ASP A 51 -1.81 -14.39 -21.24
CA ASP A 51 -2.21 -15.23 -22.37
C ASP A 51 -1.01 -15.91 -23.02
N SER A 52 0.03 -15.15 -23.38
CA SER A 52 1.15 -15.69 -24.16
C SER A 52 2.14 -16.53 -23.36
N LYS A 53 2.38 -16.20 -22.09
CA LYS A 53 3.44 -16.81 -21.26
C LYS A 53 2.92 -17.82 -20.25
N VAL A 54 1.66 -17.68 -19.82
CA VAL A 54 1.09 -18.52 -18.76
C VAL A 54 0.02 -19.47 -19.30
N LEU A 55 -0.91 -18.99 -20.13
CA LEU A 55 -2.08 -19.76 -20.54
C LEU A 55 -1.87 -20.53 -21.85
N ALA A 56 -1.27 -19.92 -22.87
CA ALA A 56 -1.02 -20.59 -24.15
C ALA A 56 -0.19 -21.88 -24.04
N PRO A 57 0.84 -21.98 -23.18
CA PRO A 57 1.54 -23.26 -22.94
C PRO A 57 0.64 -24.37 -22.38
N GLU A 58 -0.43 -24.00 -21.67
CA GLU A 58 -1.45 -24.90 -21.12
C GLU A 58 -2.61 -25.16 -22.12
N GLY A 59 -2.56 -24.54 -23.30
CA GLY A 59 -3.65 -24.59 -24.28
C GLY A 59 -4.89 -23.79 -23.88
N LEU A 60 -4.73 -22.76 -23.04
CA LEU A 60 -5.79 -21.91 -22.51
C LEU A 60 -5.65 -20.45 -22.98
N SER A 61 -6.71 -19.65 -22.80
CA SER A 61 -6.67 -18.19 -22.93
C SER A 61 -7.67 -17.49 -21.98
N LEU A 62 -7.42 -16.23 -21.66
CA LEU A 62 -8.29 -15.39 -20.84
C LEU A 62 -9.70 -15.29 -21.45
N GLU A 63 -9.79 -15.03 -22.76
CA GLU A 63 -11.07 -14.80 -23.43
C GLU A 63 -11.84 -16.11 -23.68
N GLN A 64 -11.21 -17.12 -24.30
CA GLN A 64 -11.93 -18.33 -24.74
C GLN A 64 -12.37 -19.19 -23.55
N ASP A 65 -11.55 -19.23 -22.50
CA ASP A 65 -11.83 -20.03 -21.30
C ASP A 65 -12.45 -19.18 -20.18
N ASN A 66 -12.72 -17.89 -20.42
CA ASN A 66 -13.30 -16.95 -19.46
C ASN A 66 -12.55 -16.94 -18.11
N LEU A 67 -11.22 -16.99 -18.18
CA LEU A 67 -10.35 -17.04 -17.01
C LEU A 67 -10.22 -15.66 -16.40
N ARG A 68 -10.20 -15.62 -15.07
CA ARG A 68 -10.08 -14.39 -14.29
C ARG A 68 -8.77 -14.35 -13.55
N TYR A 69 -8.27 -13.13 -13.34
CA TYR A 69 -7.11 -12.86 -12.53
C TYR A 69 -7.29 -11.52 -11.79
N ILE A 70 -6.49 -11.33 -10.76
CA ILE A 70 -6.25 -10.02 -10.14
C ILE A 70 -4.76 -9.72 -10.23
N SER A 71 -4.41 -8.44 -10.36
CA SER A 71 -3.02 -8.02 -10.50
C SER A 71 -2.68 -6.82 -9.63
N GLY A 72 -1.39 -6.58 -9.44
CA GLY A 72 -0.84 -5.39 -8.81
C GLY A 72 0.56 -5.12 -9.34
N SER A 73 1.01 -3.89 -9.18
CA SER A 73 2.31 -3.44 -9.67
C SER A 73 3.02 -2.66 -8.57
N ALA A 74 4.30 -2.91 -8.37
CA ALA A 74 5.15 -2.21 -7.43
C ALA A 74 6.60 -2.31 -7.88
N ASP A 75 7.39 -1.25 -7.68
CA ASP A 75 8.85 -1.29 -7.85
C ASP A 75 9.44 -1.90 -6.58
N LEU A 76 9.71 -3.21 -6.60
CA LEU A 76 10.15 -3.94 -5.42
C LEU A 76 11.64 -3.73 -5.15
N ASN A 77 12.43 -3.38 -6.16
CA ASN A 77 13.88 -3.31 -6.08
C ASN A 77 14.43 -1.86 -6.13
N SER A 78 13.53 -0.88 -6.24
CA SER A 78 13.82 0.56 -6.35
C SER A 78 14.66 0.95 -7.57
N ASP A 79 14.56 0.22 -8.69
CA ASP A 79 15.25 0.53 -9.94
C ASP A 79 14.49 1.51 -10.85
N GLY A 80 13.27 1.89 -10.45
CA GLY A 80 12.40 2.79 -11.18
C GLY A 80 11.44 2.09 -12.15
N ASN A 81 11.54 0.78 -12.32
CA ASN A 81 10.59 -0.04 -13.07
C ASN A 81 9.76 -0.89 -12.11
N ALA A 82 8.48 -1.06 -12.42
CA ALA A 82 7.60 -1.89 -11.62
C ALA A 82 7.77 -3.37 -12.00
N GLU A 83 7.74 -4.22 -10.98
CA GLU A 83 7.31 -5.61 -11.14
C GLU A 83 5.79 -5.68 -11.15
N HIS A 84 5.28 -6.81 -11.64
CA HIS A 84 3.85 -7.09 -11.73
C HIS A 84 3.52 -8.46 -11.18
N ILE A 85 2.61 -8.53 -10.21
CA ILE A 85 2.06 -9.80 -9.73
C ILE A 85 0.69 -10.06 -10.32
N VAL A 86 0.45 -11.31 -10.69
CA VAL A 86 -0.83 -11.82 -11.18
C VAL A 86 -1.23 -13.02 -10.33
N LEU A 87 -2.41 -12.99 -9.74
CA LEU A 87 -3.04 -14.13 -9.10
C LEU A 87 -4.19 -14.64 -9.97
N LEU A 88 -4.06 -15.87 -10.46
CA LEU A 88 -5.11 -16.53 -11.24
C LEU A 88 -6.26 -16.94 -10.30
N GLN A 89 -7.50 -16.82 -10.77
CA GLN A 89 -8.70 -17.08 -9.94
C GLN A 89 -9.49 -18.30 -10.40
N ASP A 90 -9.06 -18.99 -11.45
CA ASP A 90 -9.77 -20.16 -11.97
C ASP A 90 -9.36 -21.46 -11.24
N ARG A 91 -10.32 -22.40 -11.14
CA ARG A 91 -10.13 -23.73 -10.54
C ARG A 91 -8.96 -24.51 -11.11
N TYR A 92 -8.58 -24.30 -12.37
CA TYR A 92 -7.43 -24.95 -12.99
C TYR A 92 -6.11 -24.57 -12.27
N PHE A 93 -6.04 -23.33 -11.77
CA PHE A 93 -4.87 -22.78 -11.09
C PHE A 93 -5.03 -22.73 -9.57
N CYS A 94 -6.17 -23.15 -9.04
CA CYS A 94 -6.53 -23.02 -7.63
C CYS A 94 -6.79 -24.38 -6.96
N GLY A 95 -6.19 -24.56 -5.79
CA GLY A 95 -6.46 -25.68 -4.89
C GLY A 95 -6.88 -25.21 -3.49
N SER A 96 -6.92 -26.15 -2.54
CA SER A 96 -7.29 -25.86 -1.15
C SER A 96 -6.31 -24.91 -0.46
N GLY A 97 -5.02 -24.98 -0.81
CA GLY A 97 -3.95 -24.14 -0.25
C GLY A 97 -3.88 -22.72 -0.82
N GLY A 98 -4.53 -22.44 -1.94
CA GLY A 98 -4.45 -21.18 -2.66
C GLY A 98 -4.43 -21.38 -4.18
N CYS A 99 -4.18 -20.29 -4.90
CA CYS A 99 -4.02 -20.27 -6.34
C CYS A 99 -2.58 -19.99 -6.73
N ALA A 100 -2.22 -20.35 -7.97
CA ALA A 100 -0.93 -19.99 -8.53
C ALA A 100 -0.85 -18.48 -8.79
N ALA A 101 0.30 -17.89 -8.46
CA ALA A 101 0.62 -16.52 -8.80
C ALA A 101 1.92 -16.44 -9.60
N TYR A 102 1.97 -15.48 -10.53
CA TYR A 102 3.11 -15.22 -11.39
C TYR A 102 3.58 -13.79 -11.15
N MET A 103 4.90 -13.61 -11.16
CA MET A 103 5.54 -12.31 -11.09
C MET A 103 6.27 -12.05 -12.41
N PHE A 104 6.03 -10.88 -12.98
CA PHE A 104 6.70 -10.40 -14.18
C PHE A 104 7.58 -9.21 -13.85
N ASP A 105 8.69 -9.07 -14.56
CA ASP A 105 9.38 -7.78 -14.68
C ASP A 105 8.61 -6.84 -15.62
N ASN A 106 9.09 -5.60 -15.77
CA ASN A 106 8.45 -4.58 -16.59
C ASN A 106 8.56 -4.86 -18.10
N GLU A 107 9.41 -5.82 -18.51
CA GLU A 107 9.57 -6.29 -19.89
C GLU A 107 8.67 -7.50 -20.21
N GLY A 108 8.01 -8.09 -19.21
CA GLY A 108 7.10 -9.22 -19.35
C GLY A 108 7.77 -10.60 -19.27
N ASN A 109 9.00 -10.68 -18.75
CA ASN A 109 9.62 -11.95 -18.39
C ASN A 109 9.04 -12.44 -17.06
N VAL A 110 8.77 -13.74 -16.97
CA VAL A 110 8.36 -14.35 -15.70
C VAL A 110 9.60 -14.48 -14.82
N ILE A 111 9.67 -13.68 -13.76
CA ILE A 111 10.80 -13.67 -12.81
C ILE A 111 10.52 -14.50 -11.56
N ASN A 112 9.25 -14.79 -11.25
CA ASN A 112 8.91 -15.75 -10.20
C ASN A 112 7.55 -16.42 -10.43
N ARG A 113 7.37 -17.63 -9.87
CA ARG A 113 6.10 -18.34 -9.81
C ARG A 113 5.87 -18.91 -8.41
N MET A 114 4.77 -18.53 -7.80
CA MET A 114 4.30 -19.07 -6.53
C MET A 114 3.22 -20.12 -6.76
N SER A 115 3.40 -21.28 -6.15
CA SER A 115 2.52 -22.44 -6.31
C SER A 115 1.15 -22.28 -5.64
N VAL A 116 1.10 -21.69 -4.44
CA VAL A 116 -0.12 -21.60 -3.63
C VAL A 116 -0.16 -20.32 -2.79
N THR A 117 -1.05 -19.40 -3.16
CA THR A 117 -1.26 -18.14 -2.43
C THR A 117 -2.69 -17.63 -2.59
N ARG A 118 -3.14 -16.75 -1.68
CA ARG A 118 -4.40 -16.01 -1.75
C ARG A 118 -4.21 -14.58 -1.28
N THR A 119 -5.20 -13.74 -1.56
CA THR A 119 -5.33 -12.44 -0.91
C THR A 119 -5.43 -12.59 0.61
N PRO A 120 -4.92 -11.61 1.37
CA PRO A 120 -4.20 -10.42 0.90
C PRO A 120 -2.81 -10.77 0.35
N ILE A 121 -2.36 -10.03 -0.67
CA ILE A 121 -0.96 -9.98 -1.10
C ILE A 121 -0.53 -8.53 -0.98
N VAL A 122 0.28 -8.20 0.03
CA VAL A 122 0.54 -6.83 0.48
C VAL A 122 2.03 -6.60 0.72
N LEU A 123 2.50 -5.39 0.47
CA LEU A 123 3.91 -5.02 0.65
C LEU A 123 4.24 -4.88 2.14
N ALA A 124 5.26 -5.58 2.60
CA ALA A 124 5.78 -5.41 3.95
C ALA A 124 6.70 -4.18 4.01
N ASP A 125 6.93 -3.67 5.21
CA ASP A 125 7.88 -2.56 5.43
C ASP A 125 9.34 -3.04 5.42
N SER A 126 9.56 -4.36 5.42
CA SER A 126 10.90 -4.97 5.39
C SER A 126 11.43 -5.17 3.98
N TYR A 127 12.76 -5.21 3.87
CA TYR A 127 13.48 -5.47 2.62
C TYR A 127 14.52 -6.56 2.87
N SER A 128 14.66 -7.47 1.90
CA SER A 128 15.67 -8.53 1.90
C SER A 128 16.47 -8.47 0.62
N ASN A 129 17.80 -8.40 0.72
CA ASN A 129 18.71 -8.37 -0.43
C ASN A 129 18.37 -7.29 -1.47
N GLY A 130 17.91 -6.12 -1.01
CA GLY A 130 17.58 -4.97 -1.87
C GLY A 130 16.17 -5.01 -2.48
N TRP A 131 15.40 -6.06 -2.23
CA TRP A 131 14.03 -6.23 -2.70
C TRP A 131 13.03 -6.13 -1.54
N GLN A 132 11.89 -5.50 -1.76
CA GLN A 132 10.84 -5.33 -0.76
C GLN A 132 10.17 -6.67 -0.46
N ASP A 133 10.05 -7.03 0.80
CA ASP A 133 9.33 -8.25 1.17
C ASP A 133 7.82 -8.02 1.01
N PHE A 134 7.06 -9.11 0.87
CA PHE A 134 5.60 -9.02 0.84
C PHE A 134 4.96 -10.16 1.61
N ILE A 135 3.75 -9.92 2.10
CA ILE A 135 2.98 -10.90 2.87
C ILE A 135 1.89 -11.45 1.98
N VAL A 136 1.74 -12.77 2.03
CA VAL A 136 0.65 -13.48 1.35
C VAL A 136 -0.12 -14.37 2.32
N TRP A 137 -1.37 -14.73 1.99
CA TRP A 137 -2.03 -15.84 2.67
C TRP A 137 -1.71 -17.17 1.97
N SER A 138 -1.30 -18.19 2.71
CA SER A 138 -1.09 -19.53 2.15
C SER A 138 -1.25 -20.63 3.20
N ASN A 139 -2.03 -21.66 2.85
CA ASN A 139 -2.26 -22.86 3.67
C ASN A 139 -2.60 -22.55 5.14
N GLY A 140 -3.59 -21.66 5.36
CA GLY A 140 -4.13 -21.37 6.70
C GLY A 140 -3.31 -20.39 7.55
N SER A 141 -2.35 -19.67 6.97
CA SER A 141 -1.60 -18.63 7.69
C SER A 141 -1.10 -17.55 6.73
N TYR A 142 -0.83 -16.35 7.25
CA TYR A 142 -0.06 -15.36 6.51
C TYR A 142 1.43 -15.71 6.53
N ARG A 143 2.11 -15.44 5.42
CA ARG A 143 3.47 -15.89 5.13
C ARG A 143 4.29 -14.73 4.60
N LEU A 144 5.49 -14.55 5.14
CA LEU A 144 6.43 -13.53 4.67
C LEU A 144 7.24 -14.07 3.50
N MET A 145 7.14 -13.41 2.35
CA MET A 145 7.92 -13.71 1.15
C MET A 145 9.12 -12.79 1.13
N SER A 146 10.30 -13.33 1.45
CA SER A 146 11.55 -12.58 1.47
C SER A 146 12.44 -12.97 0.29
N TYR A 147 13.00 -11.99 -0.40
CA TYR A 147 13.88 -12.23 -1.54
C TYR A 147 15.23 -12.79 -1.08
N ASN A 148 15.66 -13.93 -1.64
CA ASN A 148 16.85 -14.65 -1.16
C ASN A 148 18.17 -14.21 -1.82
N GLY A 149 18.12 -13.25 -2.75
CA GLY A 149 19.25 -12.81 -3.57
C GLY A 149 19.10 -13.20 -5.05
N ASP A 150 18.35 -14.26 -5.34
CA ASP A 150 18.09 -14.75 -6.69
C ASP A 150 16.59 -14.73 -7.08
N SER A 151 15.69 -15.02 -6.12
CA SER A 151 14.23 -15.02 -6.34
C SER A 151 13.47 -14.96 -5.02
N TYR A 152 12.17 -14.68 -5.09
CA TYR A 152 11.25 -14.98 -3.99
C TYR A 152 10.93 -16.48 -3.94
N PRO A 153 10.63 -17.04 -2.76
CA PRO A 153 10.27 -18.45 -2.64
C PRO A 153 9.08 -18.87 -3.53
N SER A 154 9.19 -20.03 -4.17
CA SER A 154 8.16 -20.55 -5.08
C SER A 154 7.01 -21.28 -4.36
N ASN A 155 7.16 -21.59 -3.07
CA ASN A 155 6.12 -22.23 -2.26
C ASN A 155 5.88 -21.45 -0.96
N PRO A 156 4.94 -20.48 -0.97
CA PRO A 156 4.62 -19.67 0.21
C PRO A 156 4.23 -20.46 1.46
N SER A 157 3.70 -21.68 1.32
CA SER A 157 3.23 -22.47 2.47
C SER A 157 4.34 -22.92 3.43
N LEU A 158 5.60 -22.86 2.98
CA LEU A 158 6.78 -23.20 3.77
C LEU A 158 7.43 -21.99 4.44
N GLU A 159 7.02 -20.78 4.07
CA GLU A 159 7.65 -19.54 4.53
C GLU A 159 7.25 -19.17 5.96
N PRO A 160 8.02 -18.31 6.65
CA PRO A 160 7.72 -17.90 8.02
C PRO A 160 6.31 -17.32 8.17
N LYS A 161 5.62 -17.68 9.26
CA LYS A 161 4.29 -17.15 9.56
C LYS A 161 4.37 -15.71 10.06
N VAL A 162 3.38 -14.91 9.67
CA VAL A 162 3.18 -13.53 10.15
C VAL A 162 1.85 -13.44 10.89
N ASP A 163 1.82 -12.75 12.02
CA ASP A 163 0.59 -12.44 12.73
C ASP A 163 -0.04 -11.15 12.14
N ARG A 164 -1.01 -11.34 11.24
CA ARG A 164 -1.81 -10.24 10.68
C ARG A 164 -3.18 -10.14 11.34
N ASP A 165 -3.66 -11.21 11.97
CA ASP A 165 -4.99 -11.24 12.59
C ASP A 165 -5.05 -10.32 13.81
N SER A 166 -3.99 -10.27 14.63
CA SER A 166 -3.90 -9.32 15.74
C SER A 166 -3.93 -7.86 15.27
N ASN A 167 -3.23 -7.55 14.18
CA ASN A 167 -3.21 -6.20 13.59
C ASN A 167 -4.57 -5.83 12.98
N GLN A 168 -5.24 -6.79 12.33
CA GLN A 168 -6.59 -6.59 11.82
C GLN A 168 -7.60 -6.33 12.94
N GLN A 169 -7.49 -7.05 14.06
CA GLN A 169 -8.36 -6.83 15.23
C GLN A 169 -8.14 -5.45 15.85
N ALA A 170 -6.89 -4.98 15.91
CA ALA A 170 -6.58 -3.62 16.34
C ALA A 170 -7.15 -2.57 15.36
N ALA A 171 -7.04 -2.80 14.06
CA ALA A 171 -7.61 -1.93 13.04
C ALA A 171 -9.16 -1.85 13.13
N ILE A 172 -9.83 -2.98 13.40
CA ILE A 172 -11.28 -3.00 13.70
C ILE A 172 -11.59 -2.11 14.91
N ALA A 173 -10.80 -2.18 15.99
CA ALA A 173 -11.00 -1.34 17.16
C ALA A 173 -10.86 0.15 16.84
N ASN A 174 -9.96 0.53 15.93
CA ASN A 174 -9.83 1.91 15.45
C ASN A 174 -11.11 2.39 14.73
N VAL A 175 -11.70 1.56 13.85
CA VAL A 175 -12.99 1.89 13.20
C VAL A 175 -14.10 2.00 14.24
N MET A 176 -14.17 1.04 15.16
CA MET A 176 -15.19 1.03 16.21
C MET A 176 -15.08 2.25 17.12
N ALA A 177 -13.88 2.80 17.35
CA ALA A 177 -13.69 3.99 18.17
C ALA A 177 -14.17 5.30 17.52
N THR A 178 -14.50 5.30 16.22
CA THR A 178 -15.02 6.50 15.55
C THR A 178 -16.42 6.86 16.04
N GLU A 179 -16.72 8.16 16.13
CA GLU A 179 -18.06 8.63 16.54
C GLU A 179 -19.16 8.06 15.65
N LEU A 180 -18.90 7.98 14.34
CA LEU A 180 -19.81 7.42 13.36
C LEU A 180 -20.18 5.97 13.67
N TYR A 181 -19.21 5.13 14.05
CA TYR A 181 -19.51 3.76 14.42
C TYR A 181 -20.19 3.67 15.80
N GLN A 182 -19.74 4.45 16.78
CA GLN A 182 -20.29 4.43 18.15
C GLN A 182 -21.75 4.88 18.23
N GLN A 183 -22.21 5.72 17.30
CA GLN A 183 -23.59 6.18 17.29
C GLN A 183 -24.57 5.04 17.00
N ASP A 184 -24.41 4.32 15.87
CA ASP A 184 -25.34 3.27 15.44
C ASP A 184 -24.70 2.28 14.41
N GLY A 185 -23.38 2.11 14.46
CA GLY A 185 -22.62 1.23 13.57
C GLY A 185 -22.71 -0.25 13.95
N TYR A 186 -22.84 -1.14 12.96
CA TYR A 186 -22.91 -2.59 13.15
C TYR A 186 -22.41 -3.37 11.92
N ASP A 187 -22.32 -4.70 12.02
CA ASP A 187 -21.88 -5.59 10.94
C ASP A 187 -20.51 -5.23 10.34
N ILE A 188 -19.53 -4.84 11.18
CA ILE A 188 -18.17 -4.61 10.69
C ILE A 188 -17.53 -5.92 10.20
N MET A 189 -17.06 -5.91 8.97
CA MET A 189 -16.42 -7.05 8.31
C MET A 189 -15.17 -6.60 7.57
N PRO A 190 -14.09 -7.42 7.54
CA PRO A 190 -12.99 -7.22 6.62
C PRO A 190 -13.46 -7.11 5.17
N ALA A 191 -12.87 -6.18 4.42
CA ALA A 191 -13.09 -6.06 2.99
C ALA A 191 -11.87 -6.59 2.24
N ASP A 192 -12.10 -7.47 1.26
CA ASP A 192 -11.04 -7.97 0.39
C ASP A 192 -10.49 -6.85 -0.49
N SER A 193 -9.17 -6.66 -0.49
CA SER A 193 -8.52 -5.80 -1.47
C SER A 193 -8.57 -6.46 -2.85
N LYS A 194 -9.09 -5.74 -3.83
CA LYS A 194 -9.01 -6.13 -5.26
C LYS A 194 -7.67 -5.77 -5.88
N THR A 195 -6.86 -4.98 -5.18
CA THR A 195 -5.54 -4.54 -5.61
C THR A 195 -4.47 -5.31 -4.85
N LEU A 196 -3.52 -5.89 -5.57
CA LEU A 196 -2.38 -6.56 -4.97
C LEU A 196 -1.24 -5.56 -4.71
N TRP A 197 -0.35 -5.90 -3.78
CA TRP A 197 0.79 -5.07 -3.36
C TRP A 197 0.41 -3.67 -2.88
N THR A 198 -0.68 -3.60 -2.11
CA THR A 198 -0.96 -2.44 -1.26
C THR A 198 -0.12 -2.52 0.03
N PRO A 199 0.08 -1.42 0.77
CA PRO A 199 0.83 -1.44 2.03
C PRO A 199 0.24 -2.41 3.07
N ALA A 200 1.08 -3.16 3.77
CA ALA A 200 0.63 -4.17 4.74
C ALA A 200 0.02 -3.56 6.02
N ASN A 201 0.35 -2.32 6.36
CA ASN A 201 -0.20 -1.57 7.49
C ASN A 201 -1.61 -1.01 7.21
N VAL A 202 -2.10 -1.09 5.97
CA VAL A 202 -3.43 -0.59 5.60
C VAL A 202 -4.46 -1.72 5.59
N TYR A 203 -5.59 -1.47 6.24
CA TYR A 203 -6.71 -2.42 6.35
C TYR A 203 -8.00 -1.78 5.86
N HIS A 204 -8.84 -2.58 5.21
CA HIS A 204 -10.14 -2.15 4.70
C HIS A 204 -11.26 -2.93 5.37
N PHE A 205 -12.34 -2.23 5.70
CA PHE A 205 -13.53 -2.80 6.33
C PHE A 205 -14.80 -2.25 5.69
N THR A 206 -15.88 -3.01 5.79
CA THR A 206 -17.24 -2.52 5.56
C THR A 206 -18.05 -2.62 6.83
N PHE A 207 -18.97 -1.68 7.06
CA PHE A 207 -19.97 -1.76 8.12
C PHE A 207 -21.28 -1.06 7.69
N LYS A 208 -22.34 -1.28 8.46
CA LYS A 208 -23.67 -0.66 8.25
C LYS A 208 -24.00 0.30 9.38
N HIS A 209 -24.96 1.18 9.14
CA HIS A 209 -25.42 2.14 10.15
C HIS A 209 -26.95 2.18 10.19
N TYR A 210 -27.57 2.06 11.37
CA TYR A 210 -29.04 2.02 11.46
C TYR A 210 -29.71 3.32 11.00
N GLY A 211 -29.07 4.46 11.24
CA GLY A 211 -29.55 5.77 10.79
C GLY A 211 -29.42 6.03 9.28
N ASP A 212 -28.72 5.15 8.54
CA ASP A 212 -28.59 5.24 7.08
C ASP A 212 -28.68 3.83 6.44
N PRO A 213 -29.88 3.24 6.39
CA PRO A 213 -30.07 1.84 5.96
C PRO A 213 -29.81 1.62 4.47
N HIS A 214 -29.67 2.69 3.68
CA HIS A 214 -29.42 2.61 2.24
C HIS A 214 -27.94 2.76 1.88
N SER A 215 -27.05 2.81 2.89
CA SER A 215 -25.61 2.92 2.70
C SER A 215 -24.85 1.77 3.33
N THR A 216 -23.75 1.39 2.69
CA THR A 216 -22.66 0.63 3.31
C THR A 216 -21.47 1.56 3.45
N TYR A 217 -20.88 1.58 4.63
CA TYR A 217 -19.70 2.37 4.91
C TYR A 217 -18.46 1.55 4.60
N LYS A 218 -17.48 2.15 3.92
CA LYS A 218 -16.16 1.57 3.69
C LYS A 218 -15.16 2.35 4.53
N ALA A 219 -14.47 1.65 5.42
CA ALA A 219 -13.42 2.23 6.24
C ALA A 219 -12.04 1.78 5.73
N THR A 220 -11.09 2.71 5.69
CA THR A 220 -9.68 2.44 5.46
C THR A 220 -8.90 2.88 6.69
N VAL A 221 -8.13 1.97 7.26
CA VAL A 221 -7.32 2.20 8.46
C VAL A 221 -5.86 2.08 8.10
N ASP A 222 -5.09 3.14 8.30
CA ASP A 222 -3.64 3.09 8.27
C ASP A 222 -3.12 2.89 9.70
N MET A 223 -2.52 1.73 9.97
CA MET A 223 -2.02 1.39 11.30
C MET A 223 -0.74 2.11 11.70
N ASN A 224 -0.02 2.73 10.75
CA ASN A 224 1.18 3.50 11.04
C ASN A 224 0.83 4.92 11.49
N SER A 225 -0.15 5.56 10.84
CA SER A 225 -0.63 6.91 11.23
C SER A 225 -1.74 6.88 12.28
N GLY A 226 -2.47 5.77 12.39
CA GLY A 226 -3.71 5.66 13.17
C GLY A 226 -4.91 6.34 12.50
N GLU A 227 -4.76 6.80 11.26
CA GLU A 227 -5.82 7.46 10.50
C GLU A 227 -6.91 6.46 10.10
N VAL A 228 -8.17 6.89 10.23
CA VAL A 228 -9.35 6.15 9.81
C VAL A 228 -10.15 7.01 8.85
N ASP A 229 -10.13 6.68 7.56
CA ASP A 229 -10.97 7.29 6.54
C ASP A 229 -12.24 6.46 6.35
N ILE A 230 -13.42 7.09 6.33
CA ILE A 230 -14.70 6.41 6.18
C ILE A 230 -15.53 7.11 5.10
N VAL A 231 -15.93 6.33 4.09
CA VAL A 231 -16.80 6.78 3.00
C VAL A 231 -18.10 5.99 2.97
N ALA A 232 -19.23 6.69 2.91
CA ALA A 232 -20.53 6.08 2.66
C ALA A 232 -20.69 5.77 1.17
N VAL A 233 -21.15 4.56 0.85
CA VAL A 233 -21.44 4.14 -0.52
C VAL A 233 -22.88 3.60 -0.55
N PRO A 234 -23.71 3.95 -1.55
CA PRO A 234 -25.03 3.36 -1.69
C PRO A 234 -24.95 1.83 -1.61
N ALA A 235 -25.80 1.21 -0.79
CA ALA A 235 -25.93 -0.23 -0.73
C ALA A 235 -26.34 -0.73 -2.13
N ALA A 236 -25.67 -1.76 -2.64
CA ALA A 236 -26.06 -2.37 -3.91
C ALA A 236 -27.49 -2.93 -3.77
N GLU A 237 -28.39 -2.53 -4.67
CA GLU A 237 -29.75 -3.09 -4.79
C GLU A 237 -29.74 -4.59 -5.12
#